data_AF-A0A5C5RXM7-F1
#
_entry.id   AF-A0A5C5RXM7-F1
#
_cell.length_a   1.000
_cell.length_b   1.000
_cell.length_c   1.000
_cell.angle_alpha   90.00
_cell.angle_beta   90.00
_cell.angle_gamma   90.00
#
_symmetry.space_group_name_H-M   'P 1'
#
loop_
_entity.id
_entity.type
_entity.pdbx_description
1 polymer ?
#
loop_
_entity_poly.entity_id
_entity_poly.type
_entity_poly.pdbx_seq_one_letter_code
_entity_poly.pdbx_strand_id
1 'polypeptide(L)'
;MHRSTSLPDLADAVAAVPADQRHAAGVALIAGALDRAADPALDEAGDVLLDERRAPGSRRSAADALAAAADRFDRDAHARRLDGDHTGYILGFQSARVMAALHFLVRDGGAGLTDVAYEAVMVWGATEPVIAELVGARR
;
A
#
# COMPACT_ATOMS: atom_id res chain seq x y z
N MET A 1 -11.89 -5.75 -27.74
CA MET A 1 -10.47 -6.11 -27.52
C MET A 1 -10.07 -5.60 -26.14
N HIS A 2 -10.04 -6.46 -25.13
CA HIS A 2 -9.55 -6.12 -23.79
C HIS A 2 -8.03 -6.07 -23.89
N ARG A 3 -7.43 -4.88 -23.95
CA ARG A 3 -5.97 -4.79 -23.79
C ARG A 3 -5.67 -5.07 -22.33
N SER A 4 -4.84 -6.07 -22.06
CA SER A 4 -4.21 -6.25 -20.76
C SER A 4 -3.13 -5.16 -20.65
N THR A 5 -3.46 -4.08 -19.94
CA THR A 5 -2.68 -2.85 -19.84
C THR A 5 -2.38 -2.53 -18.38
N SER A 6 -1.80 -3.48 -17.66
CA SER A 6 -1.77 -3.37 -16.20
C SER A 6 -0.78 -2.31 -15.69
N LEU A 7 0.48 -2.32 -16.15
CA LEU A 7 1.53 -1.46 -15.58
C LEU A 7 1.70 -0.08 -16.26
N PRO A 8 1.65 0.05 -17.60
CA PRO A 8 1.72 1.37 -18.24
C PRO A 8 0.57 2.29 -17.82
N ASP A 9 -0.66 1.77 -17.75
CA ASP A 9 -1.83 2.55 -17.35
C ASP A 9 -1.76 2.97 -15.88
N LEU A 10 -1.15 2.16 -15.02
CA LEU A 10 -0.89 2.51 -13.62
C LEU A 10 0.09 3.70 -13.53
N ALA A 11 1.18 3.65 -14.28
CA ALA A 11 2.16 4.74 -14.30
C ALA A 11 1.53 6.04 -14.80
N ASP A 12 0.71 5.99 -15.84
CA ASP A 12 -0.02 7.14 -16.36
C ASP A 12 -1.04 7.68 -15.34
N ALA A 13 -1.76 6.80 -14.64
CA ALA A 13 -2.70 7.17 -13.59
C ALA A 13 -2.00 7.90 -12.43
N VAL A 14 -0.87 7.37 -11.95
CA VAL A 14 -0.05 8.00 -10.90
C VAL A 14 0.52 9.34 -11.37
N ALA A 15 1.08 9.39 -12.58
CA ALA A 15 1.68 10.61 -13.13
C ALA A 15 0.67 11.75 -13.23
N ALA A 16 -0.58 11.40 -13.50
CA ALA A 16 -1.65 12.35 -13.65
C ALA A 16 -2.36 12.71 -12.32
N VAL A 17 -1.83 12.30 -11.17
CA VAL A 17 -2.24 12.79 -9.84
C VAL A 17 -1.45 14.07 -9.49
N PRO A 18 -2.12 15.21 -9.26
CA PRO A 18 -1.48 16.47 -8.88
C PRO A 18 -0.61 16.31 -7.62
N ALA A 19 0.56 16.97 -7.59
CA ALA A 19 1.55 16.79 -6.53
C ALA A 19 1.00 17.04 -5.13
N ASP A 20 0.14 18.04 -4.99
CA ASP A 20 -0.57 18.43 -3.76
C ASP A 20 -1.61 17.40 -3.29
N GLN A 21 -2.05 16.51 -4.18
CA GLN A 21 -3.05 15.47 -3.90
C GLN A 21 -2.43 14.09 -3.68
N ARG A 22 -1.13 13.90 -3.96
CA ARG A 22 -0.48 12.58 -3.92
C ARG A 22 -0.50 11.93 -2.54
N HIS A 23 -0.34 12.72 -1.48
CA HIS A 23 -0.43 12.22 -0.11
C HIS A 23 -1.83 11.65 0.16
N ALA A 24 -2.88 12.39 -0.16
CA ALA A 24 -4.26 11.97 0.04
C ALA A 24 -4.61 10.73 -0.82
N ALA A 25 -4.15 10.68 -2.07
CA ALA A 25 -4.29 9.51 -2.92
C ALA A 25 -3.58 8.28 -2.33
N GLY A 26 -2.37 8.44 -1.80
CA GLY A 26 -1.65 7.37 -1.12
C GLY A 26 -2.38 6.87 0.13
N VAL A 27 -2.95 7.78 0.93
CA VAL A 27 -3.79 7.42 2.09
C VAL A 27 -4.98 6.58 1.67
N ALA A 28 -5.69 6.96 0.60
CA ALA A 28 -6.85 6.22 0.11
C ALA A 28 -6.49 4.81 -0.38
N LEU A 29 -5.39 4.69 -1.12
CA LEU A 29 -4.88 3.39 -1.56
C LEU A 29 -4.50 2.47 -0.39
N ILE A 30 -3.84 3.00 0.64
CA ILE A 30 -3.45 2.19 1.79
C ILE A 30 -4.67 1.79 2.63
N ALA A 31 -5.67 2.67 2.75
CA ALA A 31 -6.93 2.34 3.44
C ALA A 31 -7.63 1.16 2.76
N GLY A 32 -7.79 1.19 1.44
CA GLY A 32 -8.36 0.06 0.71
C GLY A 32 -7.50 -1.21 0.82
N ALA A 33 -6.18 -1.07 0.91
CA ALA A 33 -5.27 -2.21 1.03
C ALA A 33 -5.40 -2.87 2.40
N LEU A 34 -5.55 -2.07 3.47
CA LEU A 34 -5.86 -2.55 4.82
C LEU A 34 -7.18 -3.31 4.85
N ASP A 35 -8.25 -2.73 4.27
CA ASP A 35 -9.56 -3.39 4.18
C ASP A 35 -9.48 -4.71 3.40
N ARG A 36 -8.65 -4.75 2.35
CA ARG A 36 -8.47 -5.94 1.52
C ARG A 36 -7.67 -7.04 2.21
N ALA A 37 -6.64 -6.67 2.97
CA ALA A 37 -5.81 -7.59 3.74
C ALA A 37 -6.59 -8.15 4.94
N ALA A 38 -7.40 -7.32 5.60
CA ALA A 38 -8.24 -7.69 6.75
C ALA A 38 -7.48 -8.47 7.83
N ASP A 39 -6.20 -8.14 8.05
CA ASP A 39 -5.32 -8.79 9.01
C ASP A 39 -5.31 -7.99 10.34
N PRO A 40 -5.78 -8.57 11.46
CA PRO A 40 -5.73 -7.90 12.76
C PRO A 40 -4.33 -7.50 13.22
N ALA A 41 -3.27 -8.12 12.68
CA ALA A 41 -1.90 -7.71 12.96
C ALA A 41 -1.55 -6.31 12.40
N LEU A 42 -2.44 -5.71 11.60
CA LEU A 42 -2.28 -4.39 11.00
C LEU A 42 -3.04 -3.27 11.75
N ASP A 43 -3.64 -3.54 12.92
CA ASP A 43 -4.40 -2.53 13.68
C ASP A 43 -3.55 -1.27 13.96
N GLU A 44 -2.29 -1.43 14.36
CA GLU A 44 -1.36 -0.32 14.59
C GLU A 44 -1.05 0.48 13.30
N ALA A 45 -1.05 -0.19 12.14
CA ALA A 45 -0.88 0.46 10.85
C ALA A 45 -2.08 1.36 10.51
N GLY A 46 -3.29 0.95 10.92
CA GLY A 46 -4.51 1.76 10.84
C GLY A 46 -4.39 3.06 11.62
N ASP A 47 -3.85 3.01 12.85
CA ASP A 47 -3.63 4.20 13.68
C ASP A 47 -2.64 5.18 13.04
N VAL A 48 -1.54 4.66 12.48
CA VAL A 48 -0.55 5.47 11.75
C VAL A 48 -1.19 6.15 10.55
N LEU A 49 -2.00 5.42 9.78
CA LEU A 49 -2.69 5.96 8.61
C LEU A 49 -3.71 7.05 8.99
N LEU A 50 -4.45 6.86 10.09
CA LEU A 50 -5.39 7.85 10.60
C LEU A 50 -4.70 9.16 10.99
N ASP A 51 -3.51 9.08 11.59
CA ASP A 51 -2.73 10.28 11.93
C ASP A 51 -2.17 10.97 10.70
N GLU A 52 -1.66 10.23 9.71
CA GLU A 52 -1.22 10.79 8.43
C GLU A 52 -2.36 11.44 7.64
N ARG A 53 -3.60 10.93 7.80
CA ARG A 53 -4.80 11.57 7.23
C ARG A 53 -5.14 12.88 7.93
N ARG A 54 -4.95 12.98 9.25
CA ARG A 54 -5.24 14.18 10.04
C ARG A 54 -4.17 15.24 9.90
N ALA A 55 -2.91 14.83 9.82
CA ALA A 55 -1.74 15.68 9.74
C ALA A 55 -0.65 15.00 8.90
N PRO A 56 -0.53 15.35 7.60
CA PRO A 56 0.48 14.79 6.71
C PRO A 56 1.91 14.98 7.25
N GLY A 57 2.68 13.90 7.27
CA GLY A 57 4.05 13.85 7.77
C GLY A 57 4.19 13.77 9.30
N SER A 58 3.09 13.65 10.04
CA SER A 58 3.11 13.55 11.51
C SER A 58 3.80 12.29 12.03
N ARG A 59 3.87 11.23 11.22
CA ARG A 59 4.46 9.94 11.58
C ARG A 59 5.79 9.66 10.88
N ARG A 60 6.45 10.67 10.27
CA ARG A 60 7.76 10.49 9.58
C ARG A 60 8.81 9.72 10.39
N SER A 61 8.87 9.92 11.72
CA SER A 61 9.80 9.21 12.61
C SER A 61 9.52 7.70 12.74
N ALA A 62 8.34 7.23 12.33
CA ALA A 62 7.96 5.82 12.32
C ALA A 62 8.42 5.08 11.05
N ALA A 63 8.97 5.78 10.04
CA ALA A 63 9.34 5.17 8.76
C ALA A 63 10.24 3.93 8.90
N ASP A 64 11.26 3.99 9.76
CA ASP A 64 12.18 2.86 9.99
C ASP A 64 11.49 1.68 10.68
N ALA A 65 10.58 1.96 11.62
CA ALA A 65 9.79 0.93 12.29
C ALA A 65 8.83 0.23 11.31
N LEU A 66 8.22 0.98 10.40
CA LEU A 66 7.35 0.45 9.35
C LEU A 66 8.12 -0.43 8.36
N ALA A 67 9.33 -0.01 7.96
CA ALA A 67 10.20 -0.83 7.12
C ALA A 67 10.57 -2.16 7.80
N ALA A 68 10.98 -2.11 9.07
CA ALA A 68 11.29 -3.30 9.85
C ALA A 68 10.06 -4.22 10.03
N ALA A 69 8.86 -3.65 10.15
CA ALA A 69 7.63 -4.42 10.21
C ALA A 69 7.32 -5.10 8.87
N ALA A 70 7.46 -4.41 7.75
CA ALA A 70 7.30 -4.99 6.41
C ALA A 70 8.25 -6.20 6.21
N ASP A 71 9.53 -6.05 6.56
CA ASP A 71 10.53 -7.13 6.47
C ASP A 71 10.20 -8.32 7.38
N ARG A 72 9.58 -8.08 8.53
CA ARG A 72 9.12 -9.16 9.42
C ARG A 72 7.97 -9.92 8.79
N PHE A 73 6.92 -9.25 8.32
CA PHE A 73 5.79 -9.90 7.67
C PHE A 73 6.22 -10.69 6.43
N ASP A 74 7.15 -10.16 5.63
CA ASP A 74 7.65 -10.84 4.43
C ASP A 74 8.40 -12.14 4.78
N ARG A 75 9.28 -12.09 5.80
CA ARG A 75 9.99 -13.28 6.30
C ARG A 75 9.04 -14.31 6.90
N ASP A 76 8.06 -13.87 7.69
CA ASP A 76 7.07 -14.76 8.31
C ASP A 76 6.20 -15.43 7.24
N ALA A 77 5.81 -14.68 6.19
CA ALA A 77 5.11 -15.24 5.04
C ALA A 77 5.96 -16.31 4.33
N HIS A 78 7.24 -16.03 4.10
CA HIS A 78 8.14 -16.98 3.45
C HIS A 78 8.33 -18.26 4.29
N ALA A 79 8.44 -18.15 5.61
CA ALA A 79 8.49 -19.30 6.50
C ALA A 79 7.24 -20.18 6.36
N ARG A 80 6.04 -19.57 6.38
CA ARG A 80 4.77 -20.30 6.16
C ARG A 80 4.73 -21.03 4.83
N ARG A 81 5.26 -20.42 3.76
CA ARG A 81 5.39 -21.08 2.46
C ARG A 81 6.27 -22.33 2.53
N LEU A 82 7.40 -22.26 3.23
CA LEU A 82 8.31 -23.41 3.41
C LEU A 82 7.64 -24.53 4.22
N ASP A 83 6.77 -24.17 5.15
CA ASP A 83 5.96 -25.11 5.95
C ASP A 83 4.73 -25.67 5.20
N GLY A 84 4.50 -25.24 3.95
CA GLY A 84 3.37 -25.67 3.12
C GLY A 84 2.05 -24.92 3.38
N ASP A 85 2.06 -23.92 4.25
CA ASP A 85 0.90 -23.05 4.50
C ASP A 85 0.81 -21.94 3.44
N HIS A 86 0.21 -22.28 2.29
CA HIS A 86 0.02 -21.34 1.19
C HIS A 86 -0.95 -20.20 1.51
N THR A 87 -1.98 -20.46 2.32
CA THR A 87 -2.95 -19.42 2.71
C THR A 87 -2.28 -18.40 3.61
N GLY A 88 -1.56 -18.86 4.63
CA GLY A 88 -0.82 -17.98 5.53
C GLY A 88 0.34 -17.25 4.85
N TYR A 89 0.93 -17.83 3.80
CA TYR A 89 1.87 -17.11 2.92
C TYR A 89 1.19 -15.94 2.20
N ILE A 90 0.04 -16.16 1.56
CA ILE A 90 -0.66 -15.10 0.82
C ILE A 90 -1.06 -13.96 1.75
N LEU A 91 -1.67 -14.29 2.90
CA LEU A 91 -2.09 -13.28 3.87
C LEU A 91 -0.90 -12.51 4.43
N GLY A 92 0.17 -13.21 4.84
CA GLY A 92 1.38 -12.56 5.35
C GLY A 92 2.08 -11.69 4.31
N PHE A 93 2.08 -12.13 3.04
CA PHE A 93 2.60 -11.34 1.94
C PHE A 93 1.78 -10.06 1.74
N GLN A 94 0.44 -10.13 1.73
CA GLN A 94 -0.42 -8.95 1.64
C GLN A 94 -0.16 -7.97 2.79
N SER A 95 -0.02 -8.46 4.03
CA SER A 95 0.33 -7.63 5.19
C SER A 95 1.69 -6.94 5.03
N ALA A 96 2.70 -7.65 4.51
CA ALA A 96 4.00 -7.06 4.21
C ALA A 96 3.89 -5.91 3.19
N ARG A 97 3.07 -6.09 2.14
CA ARG A 97 2.84 -5.07 1.11
C ARG A 97 2.11 -3.84 1.64
N VAL A 98 1.13 -4.02 2.52
CA VAL A 98 0.47 -2.90 3.21
C VAL A 98 1.47 -2.09 4.03
N MET A 99 2.33 -2.77 4.80
CA MET A 99 3.35 -2.09 5.61
C MET A 99 4.39 -1.35 4.75
N ALA A 100 4.79 -1.94 3.61
CA ALA A 100 5.66 -1.29 2.65
C ALA A 100 5.03 -0.04 2.04
N ALA A 101 3.75 -0.11 1.63
CA ALA A 101 3.01 1.04 1.14
C ALA A 101 2.94 2.17 2.18
N LEU A 102 2.63 1.81 3.43
CA LEU A 102 2.59 2.78 4.53
C LEU A 102 3.96 3.38 4.83
N HIS A 103 5.04 2.59 4.78
CA HIS A 103 6.41 3.08 4.87
C HIS A 103 6.69 4.14 3.80
N PHE A 104 6.40 3.88 2.52
CA PHE A 104 6.65 4.84 1.44
C PHE A 104 5.85 6.13 1.62
N LEU A 105 4.57 6.04 2.00
CA LEU A 105 3.75 7.22 2.29
C LEU A 105 4.37 8.05 3.42
N VAL A 106 4.69 7.42 4.55
CA VAL A 106 5.20 8.09 5.75
C VAL A 106 6.58 8.69 5.52
N ARG A 107 7.45 8.00 4.79
CA ARG A 107 8.81 8.45 4.47
C ARG A 107 8.79 9.66 3.54
N ASP A 108 7.99 9.58 2.47
CA ASP A 108 8.11 10.48 1.32
C ASP A 108 6.96 11.51 1.21
N GLY A 109 5.95 11.42 2.07
CA GLY A 109 4.82 12.37 2.11
C GLY A 109 4.04 12.47 0.80
N GLY A 110 3.92 11.35 0.07
CA GLY A 110 3.27 11.27 -1.23
C GLY A 110 4.19 11.46 -2.44
N ALA A 111 5.47 11.82 -2.26
CA ALA A 111 6.41 11.83 -3.38
C ALA A 111 6.66 10.41 -3.95
N GLY A 112 6.60 9.39 -3.09
CA GLY A 112 6.68 7.96 -3.43
C GLY A 112 5.36 7.31 -3.85
N LEU A 113 4.39 8.07 -4.39
CA LEU A 113 3.06 7.53 -4.75
C LEU A 113 3.14 6.34 -5.73
N THR A 114 4.14 6.30 -6.62
CA THR A 114 4.36 5.16 -7.52
C THR A 114 4.59 3.86 -6.74
N ASP A 115 5.42 3.91 -5.69
CA ASP A 115 5.72 2.74 -4.86
C ASP A 115 4.49 2.34 -4.04
N VAL A 116 3.76 3.31 -3.47
CA VAL A 116 2.48 3.06 -2.78
C VAL A 116 1.47 2.36 -3.71
N ALA A 117 1.33 2.85 -4.94
CA ALA A 117 0.41 2.29 -5.92
C ALA A 117 0.83 0.89 -6.38
N TYR A 118 2.14 0.64 -6.54
CA TYR A 118 2.65 -0.68 -6.84
C TYR A 118 2.34 -1.68 -5.71
N GLU A 119 2.62 -1.32 -4.46
CA GLU A 119 2.37 -2.21 -3.33
C GLU A 119 0.88 -2.47 -3.12
N ALA A 120 0.03 -1.46 -3.36
CA ALA A 120 -1.41 -1.65 -3.45
C ALA A 120 -1.76 -2.73 -4.49
N VAL A 121 -1.28 -2.62 -5.73
CA VAL A 121 -1.54 -3.63 -6.78
C VAL A 121 -1.14 -5.04 -6.32
N MET A 122 -0.03 -5.18 -5.59
CA MET A 122 0.41 -6.46 -5.03
C MET A 122 -0.56 -7.03 -3.98
N VAL A 123 -1.23 -6.16 -3.20
CA VAL A 123 -2.29 -6.57 -2.26
C VAL A 123 -3.56 -7.01 -3.00
N TRP A 124 -4.01 -6.22 -3.98
CA TRP A 124 -5.24 -6.51 -4.73
C TRP A 124 -5.10 -7.64 -5.75
N GLY A 125 -3.90 -7.87 -6.26
CA GLY A 125 -3.63 -8.80 -7.36
C GLY A 125 -4.12 -8.29 -8.72
N ALA A 126 -4.50 -7.02 -8.82
CA ALA A 126 -5.07 -6.40 -10.02
C ALA A 126 -4.80 -4.88 -10.03
N THR A 127 -4.71 -4.30 -11.22
CA THR A 127 -4.40 -2.87 -11.42
C THR A 127 -5.64 -2.00 -11.51
N GLU A 128 -6.74 -2.56 -11.98
CA GLU A 128 -8.03 -1.91 -12.16
C GLU A 128 -8.56 -1.22 -10.89
N PRO A 129 -8.61 -1.87 -9.69
CA PRO A 129 -9.11 -1.19 -8.49
C PRO A 129 -8.22 -0.03 -8.06
N VAL A 130 -6.90 -0.15 -8.23
CA VAL A 130 -5.92 0.89 -7.86
C VAL A 130 -6.05 2.09 -8.79
N ILE A 131 -6.17 1.86 -10.11
CA ILE A 131 -6.40 2.94 -11.08
C ILE A 131 -7.75 3.63 -10.82
N ALA A 132 -8.79 2.86 -10.50
CA ALA A 132 -10.10 3.42 -10.18
C ALA A 132 -10.05 4.37 -8.97
N GLU A 133 -9.32 4.02 -7.92
CA GLU A 133 -9.13 4.87 -6.74
C GLU A 133 -8.35 6.14 -7.08
N LEU A 134 -7.24 6.02 -7.82
CA LEU A 134 -6.41 7.15 -8.25
C LEU A 134 -7.16 8.15 -9.15
N VAL A 135 -8.05 7.65 -10.02
CA VAL A 135 -8.88 8.50 -10.88
C VAL A 135 -10.08 9.06 -10.12
N GLY A 136 -10.67 8.27 -9.21
CA GLY A 136 -11.79 8.66 -8.35
C GLY A 136 -11.46 9.80 -7.40
N ALA A 137 -10.23 9.84 -6.90
CA ALA A 137 -9.70 10.91 -6.04
C ALA A 137 -9.63 12.30 -6.72
N ARG A 138 -9.90 12.41 -8.03
CA ARG A 138 -9.94 13.70 -8.76
C ARG A 138 -11.24 14.50 -8.60
N ARG A 139 -12.30 13.91 -8.04
CA ARG A 139 -13.63 14.54 -7.92
C ARG A 139 -13.86 15.11 -6.54
#